data_AF-A0A8H7S0Q5-F1
#
_entry.id   AF-A0A8H7S0Q5-F1
#
_cell.length_a   1.000
_cell.length_b   1.000
_cell.length_c   1.000
_cell.angle_alpha   90.00
_cell.angle_beta   90.00
_cell.angle_gamma   90.00
#
_symmetry.space_group_name_H-M   'P 1'
#
loop_
_entity.id
_entity.type
_entity.pdbx_description
1 polymer ?
#
loop_
_entity_poly.entity_id
_entity_poly.type
_entity_poly.pdbx_seq_one_letter_code
_entity_poly.pdbx_strand_id
1 'polypeptide(L)'
;MSTQRQNSWTPLKKNIGQQRSTNTRPLPIQGSHGSETSTPNQQDEVMRKHSEEYNIRLTMKATMLQASTTSYGFYIPKSTKYDNFIIPAIPRVYQQQQQ
;
A
#
# COMPACT_ATOMS: atom_id res chain seq x y z
N MET A 1 29.30 -30.12 12.84
CA MET A 1 27.92 -30.18 13.39
C MET A 1 27.03 -29.35 12.47
N SER A 2 26.19 -30.00 11.65
CA SER A 2 25.38 -29.35 10.61
C SER A 2 23.92 -29.27 11.07
N THR A 3 23.36 -28.07 11.15
CA THR A 3 21.99 -27.84 11.64
C THR A 3 21.04 -27.73 10.45
N GLN A 4 20.29 -28.79 10.21
CA GLN A 4 19.27 -28.89 9.17
C GLN A 4 18.00 -28.16 9.63
N ARG A 5 17.64 -27.03 8.99
CA ARG A 5 16.34 -26.37 9.21
C ARG A 5 15.33 -26.87 8.19
N GLN A 6 14.35 -27.64 8.64
CA GLN A 6 13.17 -28.01 7.85
C GLN A 6 12.12 -26.89 7.95
N ASN A 7 11.75 -26.32 6.80
CA ASN A 7 10.63 -25.40 6.67
C ASN A 7 9.38 -26.20 6.26
N SER A 8 8.40 -26.33 7.14
CA SER A 8 7.08 -26.91 6.80
C SER A 8 6.09 -25.79 6.50
N TRP A 9 5.73 -25.61 5.23
CA TRP A 9 4.57 -24.83 4.82
C TRP A 9 3.34 -25.74 4.80
N THR A 10 2.34 -25.46 5.64
CA THR A 10 1.03 -26.09 5.53
C THR A 10 0.10 -25.23 4.65
N PRO A 11 -0.54 -25.79 3.61
CA PRO A 11 -1.55 -25.05 2.85
C PRO A 11 -2.87 -25.01 3.62
N LEU A 12 -3.39 -23.80 3.84
CA LEU A 12 -4.70 -23.54 4.44
C LEU A 12 -5.82 -24.01 3.49
N LYS A 13 -6.46 -25.15 3.78
CA LYS A 13 -7.67 -25.60 3.09
C LYS A 13 -8.85 -24.68 3.43
N LYS A 14 -9.25 -23.79 2.51
CA LYS A 14 -10.53 -23.07 2.60
C LYS A 14 -11.67 -24.01 2.25
N ASN A 15 -12.46 -24.32 3.27
CA ASN A 15 -13.64 -25.16 3.23
C ASN A 15 -14.79 -24.37 2.57
N ILE A 16 -15.14 -24.70 1.33
CA ILE A 16 -16.30 -24.14 0.62
C ILE A 16 -17.53 -24.87 1.12
N GLY A 17 -18.13 -24.34 2.18
CA GLY A 17 -19.45 -24.72 2.69
C GLY A 17 -20.52 -24.02 1.87
N GLN A 18 -21.23 -24.81 1.09
CA GLN A 18 -22.28 -24.43 0.16
C GLN A 18 -23.65 -24.39 0.88
N GLN A 19 -24.52 -23.46 0.45
CA GLN A 19 -26.01 -23.51 0.43
C GLN A 19 -26.86 -22.94 1.60
N ARG A 20 -27.68 -21.92 1.27
CA ARG A 20 -29.18 -21.88 1.28
C ARG A 20 -29.64 -20.48 0.83
N SER A 21 -30.10 -20.28 -0.41
CA SER A 21 -31.46 -20.50 -0.95
C SER A 21 -32.56 -19.60 -0.36
N THR A 22 -32.93 -18.55 -1.11
CA THR A 22 -34.29 -17.97 -1.16
C THR A 22 -34.58 -17.42 -2.57
N ASN A 23 -35.61 -18.00 -3.22
CA ASN A 23 -36.58 -17.45 -4.19
C ASN A 23 -36.28 -16.07 -4.84
N THR A 24 -36.44 -15.78 -6.14
CA THR A 24 -37.63 -16.02 -7.00
C THR A 24 -37.35 -15.50 -8.44
N ARG A 25 -37.77 -16.26 -9.47
CA ARG A 25 -38.18 -15.87 -10.86
C ARG A 25 -37.18 -15.16 -11.82
N PRO A 26 -36.79 -15.76 -12.97
CA PRO A 26 -36.07 -15.07 -14.04
C PRO A 26 -37.02 -14.37 -15.03
N LEU A 27 -36.71 -13.10 -15.36
CA LEU A 27 -37.28 -12.32 -16.47
C LEU A 27 -36.21 -12.12 -17.57
N PRO A 28 -36.61 -11.85 -18.83
CA PRO A 28 -35.90 -12.31 -20.02
C PRO A 28 -34.69 -11.45 -20.41
N ILE A 29 -33.74 -12.11 -21.06
CA ILE A 29 -32.56 -11.55 -21.71
C ILE A 29 -33.01 -10.65 -22.87
N GLN A 30 -32.70 -9.36 -22.79
CA GLN A 30 -32.71 -8.45 -23.94
C GLN A 30 -31.40 -7.67 -23.94
N GLY A 31 -30.60 -7.91 -24.98
CA GLY A 31 -29.28 -7.32 -25.12
C GLY A 31 -29.32 -5.82 -25.35
N SER A 32 -28.23 -5.16 -24.99
CA SER A 32 -27.80 -3.95 -25.66
C SER A 32 -26.28 -3.92 -25.66
N HIS A 33 -25.69 -3.93 -26.86
CA HIS A 33 -24.30 -3.56 -27.09
C HIS A 33 -24.14 -2.09 -26.71
N GLY A 34 -23.86 -1.82 -25.43
CA GLY A 34 -23.39 -0.54 -24.95
C GLY A 34 -21.89 -0.65 -24.74
N SER A 35 -21.10 -0.08 -25.65
CA SER A 35 -19.73 0.31 -25.35
C SER A 35 -19.78 1.41 -24.30
N GLU A 36 -19.91 1.05 -23.03
CA GLU A 36 -19.73 1.98 -21.93
C GLU A 36 -18.25 2.33 -21.88
N THR A 37 -17.92 3.49 -22.47
CA THR A 37 -16.76 4.28 -22.09
C THR A 37 -16.70 4.33 -20.56
N SER A 38 -15.84 3.50 -19.99
CA SER A 38 -15.59 3.39 -18.56
C SER A 38 -14.98 4.69 -18.06
N THR A 39 -15.81 5.64 -17.67
CA THR A 39 -15.39 6.72 -16.78
C THR A 39 -14.99 6.07 -15.46
N PRO A 40 -13.74 6.23 -14.99
CA PRO A 40 -13.36 5.68 -13.70
C PRO A 40 -14.26 6.30 -12.63
N ASN A 41 -14.95 5.44 -11.89
CA ASN A 41 -15.79 5.82 -10.77
C ASN A 41 -14.95 6.65 -9.80
N GLN A 42 -15.37 7.88 -9.48
CA GLN A 42 -14.58 8.81 -8.67
C GLN A 42 -14.17 8.22 -7.32
N GLN A 43 -14.96 7.27 -6.79
CA GLN A 43 -14.64 6.55 -5.56
C GLN A 43 -13.42 5.62 -5.71
N ASP A 44 -13.29 4.94 -6.84
CA ASP A 44 -12.15 4.05 -7.12
C ASP A 44 -10.85 4.85 -7.23
N GLU A 45 -10.92 6.05 -7.84
CA GLU A 45 -9.76 6.93 -7.97
C GLU A 45 -9.29 7.48 -6.60
N VAL A 46 -10.22 7.78 -5.70
CA VAL A 46 -9.89 8.19 -4.32
C VAL A 46 -9.23 7.05 -3.55
N MET A 47 -9.79 5.85 -3.63
CA MET A 47 -9.23 4.65 -2.98
C MET A 47 -7.84 4.30 -3.53
N ARG A 48 -7.64 4.46 -4.83
CA ARG A 48 -6.34 4.26 -5.49
C ARG A 48 -5.31 5.27 -4.99
N LYS A 49 -5.65 6.56 -4.94
CA LYS A 49 -4.75 7.62 -4.45
C LYS A 49 -4.36 7.41 -2.99
N HIS A 50 -5.31 7.07 -2.12
CA HIS A 50 -5.00 6.76 -0.72
C HIS A 50 -4.03 5.59 -0.59
N SER A 51 -4.22 4.55 -1.41
CA SER A 51 -3.33 3.38 -1.41
C SER A 51 -1.92 3.74 -1.88
N GLU A 52 -1.80 4.56 -2.94
CA GLU A 52 -0.51 5.08 -3.42
C GLU A 52 0.20 5.91 -2.36
N GLU A 53 -0.49 6.87 -1.75
CA GLU A 53 0.10 7.72 -0.70
C GLU A 53 0.57 6.90 0.50
N TYR A 54 -0.19 5.89 0.90
CA TYR A 54 0.20 4.99 1.98
C TYR A 54 1.48 4.24 1.64
N ASN A 55 1.58 3.67 0.45
CA ASN A 55 2.77 2.97 -0.01
C ASN A 55 4.00 3.88 -0.10
N ILE A 56 3.81 5.13 -0.54
CA ILE A 56 4.87 6.15 -0.55
C ILE A 56 5.37 6.42 0.88
N ARG A 57 4.47 6.59 1.86
CA ARG A 57 4.85 6.82 3.27
C ARG A 57 5.63 5.64 3.85
N LEU A 58 5.23 4.40 3.55
CA LEU A 58 5.95 3.20 3.98
C LEU A 58 7.36 3.15 3.39
N THR A 59 7.47 3.39 2.08
CA THR A 59 8.76 3.38 1.37
C THR A 59 9.69 4.44 1.94
N MET A 60 9.19 5.67 2.11
CA MET A 60 9.94 6.77 2.70
C MET A 60 10.44 6.47 4.12
N LYS A 61 9.62 5.82 4.95
CA LYS A 61 10.03 5.37 6.30
C LYS A 61 11.14 4.33 6.24
N ALA A 62 11.04 3.36 5.33
CA ALA A 62 12.06 2.34 5.14
C ALA A 62 13.39 2.94 4.64
N THR A 63 13.34 3.85 3.65
CA THR A 63 14.52 4.55 3.14
C THR A 63 15.18 5.41 4.21
N MET A 64 14.41 6.15 5.01
CA MET A 64 14.94 6.93 6.14
C MET A 64 15.64 6.03 7.17
N LEU A 65 15.01 4.90 7.53
CA LEU A 65 15.60 3.95 8.48
C LEU A 65 16.92 3.38 7.94
N GLN A 66 16.94 2.94 6.68
CA GLN A 66 18.15 2.45 6.04
C GLN A 66 19.26 3.52 6.03
N ALA A 67 18.95 4.76 5.64
CA ALA A 67 19.94 5.83 5.63
C ALA A 67 20.52 6.10 7.03
N SER A 68 19.68 6.03 8.08
CA SER A 68 20.11 6.21 9.47
C SER A 68 21.01 5.08 9.99
N THR A 69 20.93 3.87 9.41
CA THR A 69 21.76 2.74 9.82
C THR A 69 23.03 2.59 8.99
N THR A 70 23.04 3.09 7.74
CA THR A 70 24.18 2.93 6.82
C THR A 70 25.04 4.18 6.67
N SER A 71 24.54 5.36 7.07
CA SER A 71 25.21 6.65 6.86
C SER A 71 25.11 7.55 8.08
N TYR A 72 26.15 8.35 8.31
CA TYR A 72 26.20 9.35 9.40
C TYR A 72 25.64 10.72 9.01
N GLY A 73 24.99 10.83 7.84
CA GLY A 73 24.38 12.07 7.36
C GLY A 73 23.05 12.41 8.04
N PHE A 74 22.70 13.70 8.07
CA PHE A 74 21.37 14.14 8.45
C PHE A 74 20.47 14.19 7.21
N TYR A 75 19.39 13.41 7.23
CA TYR A 75 18.45 13.32 6.13
C TYR A 75 17.05 13.74 6.59
N ILE A 76 16.28 14.34 5.68
CA ILE A 76 14.86 14.64 5.90
C ILE A 76 13.99 13.88 4.89
N PRO A 77 12.82 13.39 5.30
CA PRO A 77 11.87 12.77 4.39
C PRO A 77 11.26 13.80 3.45
N LYS A 78 11.12 13.47 2.15
CA LYS A 78 10.37 14.28 1.19
C LYS A 78 9.58 13.39 0.23
N SER A 79 8.27 13.63 0.16
CA SER A 79 7.44 13.00 -0.87
C SER A 79 7.80 13.56 -2.25
N THR A 80 8.15 12.69 -3.18
CA THR A 80 8.51 13.03 -4.55
C THR A 80 8.04 11.93 -5.50
N LYS A 81 7.87 12.28 -6.77
CA LYS A 81 7.51 11.33 -7.83
C LYS A 81 8.72 10.61 -8.44
N TYR A 82 9.93 11.04 -8.08
CA TYR A 82 11.19 10.60 -8.71
C TYR A 82 12.05 9.76 -7.77
N ASP A 83 11.44 8.98 -6.87
CA ASP A 83 12.10 8.06 -5.92
C ASP A 83 13.19 8.68 -5.00
N ASN A 84 13.26 10.01 -4.92
CA ASN A 84 14.14 10.74 -3.99
C ASN A 84 13.45 10.95 -2.63
N PHE A 85 13.18 9.86 -1.91
CA PHE A 85 12.40 9.88 -0.66
C PHE A 85 13.09 10.59 0.51
N ILE A 86 14.40 10.78 0.42
CA ILE A 86 15.21 11.44 1.44
C ILE A 86 16.08 12.51 0.81
N ILE A 87 16.30 13.61 1.52
CA ILE A 87 17.19 14.70 1.10
C ILE A 87 18.20 14.97 2.22
N PRO A 88 19.51 15.04 1.91
CA PRO A 88 20.50 15.47 2.89
C PRO A 88 20.25 16.93 3.31
N ALA A 89 20.31 17.22 4.60
CA ALA A 89 20.04 18.55 5.14
C ALA A 89 20.98 18.89 6.31
N ILE A 90 20.94 20.15 6.74
CA ILE A 90 21.66 20.64 7.92
C ILE A 90 20.70 20.55 9.13
N PRO A 91 21.12 19.97 10.28
CA PRO A 91 20.29 19.90 11.49
C PRO A 91 19.80 21.29 11.93
N ARG A 92 18.52 21.38 12.32
CA ARG A 92 17.94 22.62 12.87
C ARG A 92 17.96 22.56 14.39
N VAL A 93 18.58 23.56 15.03
CA VAL A 93 18.56 23.76 16.48
C VAL A 93 17.53 24.83 16.80
N TYR A 94 16.43 24.46 17.47
CA TYR A 94 15.45 25.43 17.93
C TYR A 94 15.91 25.96 19.29
N GLN A 95 16.34 27.21 19.34
CA GLN A 95 16.58 27.90 20.60
C GLN A 95 15.22 28.12 21.26
N GLN A 96 14.95 27.42 22.36
CA GLN A 96 13.80 27.72 23.19
C GLN A 96 14.03 29.12 23.78
N GLN A 97 13.29 30.11 23.28
CA GLN A 97 13.23 31.41 23.93
C GLN A 97 12.56 31.18 25.28
N GLN A 98 13.36 31.20 26.34
CA GLN A 98 12.84 31.21 27.70
C GLN A 98 12.06 32.52 27.86
N GLN A 99 10.76 32.38 28.12
CA GLN A 99 9.89 33.49 28.52
C GLN A 99 10.00 33.69 30.02
#